data_AF-A0AAE4T3W0-F1
#
_entry.id   AF-A0AAE4T3W0-F1
#
_cell.length_a   1.000
_cell.length_b   1.000
_cell.length_c   1.000
_cell.angle_alpha   90.00
_cell.angle_beta   90.00
_cell.angle_gamma   90.00
#
_symmetry.space_group_name_H-M   'P 1'
#
loop_
_entity.id
_entity.type
_entity.pdbx_description
1 polymer ?
#
loop_
_entity_poly.entity_id
_entity_poly.type
_entity_poly.pdbx_seq_one_letter_code
_entity_poly.pdbx_strand_id
1 'polypeptide(L)' 'MAEKYSGKIIQQTIEGRGYPCLLCTGEAPQKGKKLKFTADNGTTYEGKITDVIDAGGELLIEFSEGLMPVKRA' A
#
# COMPACT_ATOMS: atom_id res chain seq x y z
N MET A 1 -6.15 -8.84 15.95
CA MET A 1 -5.35 -7.61 15.73
C MET A 1 -5.86 -7.01 14.45
N ALA A 2 -6.51 -5.85 14.49
CA ALA A 2 -6.97 -5.18 13.27
C ALA A 2 -5.75 -4.79 12.43
N GLU A 3 -5.76 -5.14 11.14
CA GLU A 3 -4.73 -4.70 10.20
C GLU A 3 -4.70 -3.16 10.21
N LYS A 4 -3.54 -2.58 10.54
CA LYS A 4 -3.38 -1.13 10.81
C LYS A 4 -3.66 -0.25 9.58
N TYR A 5 -3.68 -0.83 8.38
CA TYR A 5 -3.81 -0.13 7.13
C TYR A 5 -4.88 -0.81 6.26
N SER A 6 -5.85 -0.01 5.81
CA SER A 6 -6.88 -0.42 4.86
C SER A 6 -7.14 0.71 3.87
N GLY A 7 -7.41 0.39 2.62
CA GLY A 7 -7.61 1.41 1.60
C GLY A 7 -7.80 0.88 0.19
N LYS A 8 -7.71 1.77 -0.78
CA LYS A 8 -7.89 1.44 -2.20
C LYS A 8 -6.55 1.21 -2.87
N ILE A 9 -6.44 0.13 -3.64
CA ILE A 9 -5.27 -0.07 -4.52
C ILE A 9 -5.48 0.80 -5.76
N ILE A 10 -4.50 1.63 -6.06
CA ILE A 10 -4.41 2.39 -7.30
C ILE A 10 -3.08 2.09 -7.98
N GLN A 11 -2.96 2.42 -9.26
CA GLN A 11 -1.69 2.31 -10.00
C GLN A 11 -1.21 3.70 -10.35
N GLN A 12 0.00 4.06 -9.92
CA GLN A 12 0.68 5.26 -10.40
C GLN A 12 1.61 4.91 -11.56
N THR A 13 1.67 5.78 -12.55
CA THR A 13 2.61 5.62 -13.67
C THR A 13 3.71 6.65 -13.50
N ILE A 14 4.92 6.19 -13.22
CA ILE A 14 6.11 7.03 -13.02
C ILE A 14 7.11 6.65 -14.11
N GLU A 15 7.50 7.62 -14.93
CA GLU A 15 8.43 7.42 -16.06
C GLU A 15 8.02 6.27 -17.00
N GLY A 16 6.71 6.10 -17.22
CA GLY A 16 6.16 5.04 -18.08
C GLY A 16 6.09 3.65 -17.43
N ARG A 17 6.47 3.50 -16.16
CA ARG A 17 6.30 2.26 -15.38
C ARG A 17 5.14 2.36 -14.41
N GLY A 18 4.29 1.33 -14.40
CA GLY A 18 3.19 1.21 -13.44
C GLY A 18 3.68 0.65 -12.11
N TYR A 19 3.44 1.38 -11.03
CA TYR A 19 3.69 0.96 -9.66
C TYR A 19 2.36 0.86 -8.91
N PRO A 20 2.09 -0.26 -8.21
CA PRO A 20 0.92 -0.34 -7.37
C PRO A 20 1.13 0.54 -6.13
N CYS A 21 0.05 1.22 -5.74
CA CYS A 21 0.02 2.07 -4.57
C CYS A 21 -1.21 1.78 -3.72
N LEU A 22 -1.10 1.99 -2.42
CA LEU A 22 -2.22 2.00 -1.49
C LEU A 22 -2.57 3.44 -1.15
N LEU A 23 -3.81 3.83 -1.43
CA LEU A 23 -4.40 5.06 -0.95
C LEU A 23 -5.15 4.78 0.36
N CYS A 24 -4.67 5.33 1.47
CA CYS A 24 -5.27 5.15 2.80
C CYS A 24 -5.13 6.42 3.64
N THR A 25 -5.67 6.41 4.85
CA THR A 25 -5.45 7.46 5.85
C THR A 25 -4.77 6.88 7.08
N GLY A 26 -4.13 7.73 7.89
CA GLY A 26 -3.51 7.32 9.16
C GLY A 26 -2.04 7.73 9.27
N GLU A 27 -1.26 6.96 10.02
CA GLU A 27 0.17 7.24 10.22
C GLU A 27 1.02 6.72 9.07
N ALA A 28 1.88 7.56 8.49
CA ALA A 28 2.79 7.19 7.42
C ALA A 28 3.66 5.99 7.83
N PRO A 29 3.63 4.86 7.09
CA PRO A 29 4.47 3.72 7.41
C PRO A 29 5.95 3.98 7.03
N GLN A 30 6.85 3.13 7.52
CA GLN A 30 8.28 3.29 7.27
C GLN A 30 8.66 2.83 5.85
N LYS A 31 9.29 3.73 5.08
CA LYS A 31 9.89 3.42 3.76
C LYS A 31 10.88 2.27 3.86
N GLY A 32 10.92 1.41 2.83
CA GLY A 32 11.81 0.25 2.73
C GLY A 32 11.36 -1.00 3.51
N LYS A 33 10.28 -0.92 4.32
CA LYS A 33 9.71 -2.06 5.04
C LYS A 33 8.59 -2.73 4.24
N LYS A 34 8.28 -3.97 4.61
CA LYS A 34 7.09 -4.66 4.13
C LYS A 34 5.87 -4.18 4.89
N LEU A 35 4.78 -3.93 4.17
CA LEU A 35 3.49 -3.56 4.71
C LEU A 35 2.45 -4.61 4.35
N LYS A 36 1.70 -5.06 5.35
CA LYS A 36 0.46 -5.82 5.14
C LYS A 36 -0.73 -4.89 5.30
N PHE A 37 -1.65 -4.93 4.35
CA PHE A 37 -2.85 -4.09 4.37
C PHE A 37 -4.02 -4.83 3.73
N THR A 38 -5.24 -4.44 4.13
CA THR A 38 -6.47 -4.98 3.55
C THR A 38 -7.03 -3.99 2.54
N ALA A 39 -7.12 -4.41 1.28
CA ALA A 39 -7.72 -3.58 0.25
C ALA A 39 -9.26 -3.55 0.38
N ASP A 40 -9.90 -2.58 -0.28
CA ASP A 40 -11.37 -2.43 -0.27
C ASP A 40 -12.10 -3.69 -0.81
N ASN A 41 -11.42 -4.47 -1.65
CA ASN A 41 -11.91 -5.75 -2.17
C ASN A 41 -11.92 -6.88 -1.11
N GLY A 42 -11.56 -6.59 0.14
CA GLY A 42 -11.49 -7.54 1.26
C GLY A 42 -10.28 -8.47 1.26
N THR A 43 -9.38 -8.34 0.29
CA THR A 43 -8.15 -9.15 0.21
C THR A 43 -7.02 -8.46 0.96
N THR A 44 -6.31 -9.21 1.79
CA THR A 44 -5.06 -8.76 2.41
C THR A 44 -3.91 -8.92 1.43
N TYR A 45 -3.11 -7.87 1.25
CA TYR A 45 -1.91 -7.87 0.43
C TYR A 45 -0.68 -7.59 1.29
N GLU A 46 0.48 -8.06 0.81
CA GLU A 46 1.80 -7.66 1.30
C GLU A 46 2.59 -7.00 0.16
N GLY A 47 3.23 -5.87 0.44
CA GLY A 47 4.10 -5.16 -0.50
C GLY A 47 5.29 -4.50 0.22
N LYS A 48 6.41 -4.30 -0.48
CA LYS A 48 7.57 -3.56 0.02
C LYS A 48 7.44 -2.08 -0.33
N ILE A 49 7.41 -1.22 0.68
CA ILE A 49 7.24 0.22 0.51
C ILE A 49 8.49 0.82 -0.17
N THR A 50 8.32 1.46 -1.32
CA THR A 50 9.35 2.31 -1.94
C THR A 50 9.26 3.71 -1.40
N ASP A 51 8.05 4.26 -1.41
CA ASP A 51 7.79 5.65 -1.11
C ASP A 51 6.46 5.81 -0.38
N VAL A 52 6.32 6.95 0.31
CA VAL A 52 5.15 7.32 1.08
C VAL A 52 5.02 8.82 0.93
N ILE A 53 3.91 9.23 0.36
CA ILE A 53 3.53 10.63 0.18
C ILE A 53 2.39 10.90 1.16
N ASP A 54 2.60 11.86 2.05
CA ASP A 54 1.55 12.37 2.95
C ASP A 54 1.02 13.69 2.40
N ALA A 55 -0.29 13.74 2.17
CA ALA A 55 -1.00 14.92 1.69
C ALA A 55 -2.09 15.31 2.71
N GLY A 56 -1.67 15.67 3.93
CA GLY A 56 -2.57 16.26 4.92
C GLY A 56 -3.60 15.27 5.49
N GLY A 57 -3.18 14.02 5.73
CA GLY A 57 -4.01 12.96 6.30
C GLY A 57 -4.43 11.88 5.31
N GLU A 58 -4.26 12.11 4.02
CA GLU A 58 -4.29 11.08 2.99
C GLU A 58 -2.86 10.63 2.65
N LEU A 59 -2.62 9.32 2.75
CA LEU A 59 -1.37 8.66 2.48
C LEU A 59 -1.46 7.92 1.16
N LEU A 60 -0.48 8.18 0.30
CA LEU A 60 -0.20 7.38 -0.87
C LEU A 60 1.08 6.60 -0.63
N ILE A 61 0.94 5.28 -0.47
CA ILE A 61 2.05 4.37 -0.22
C ILE A 61 2.37 3.64 -1.50
N GLU A 62 3.56 3.84 -2.04
CA GLU A 62 4.05 3.18 -3.26
C GLU A 62 4.81 1.90 -2.92
N PHE A 63 4.64 0.87 -3.73
CA PHE A 63 5.36 -0.40 -3.57
C PHE A 63 6.33 -0.67 -4.73
N SER A 64 7.51 -1.21 -4.39
CA SER A 64 8.63 -1.40 -5.34
C SER A 64 8.41 -2.56 -6.33
N GLU A 65 7.35 -3.35 -6.11
CA GLU A 65 7.02 -4.59 -6.80
C GLU A 65 5.50 -4.75 -6.89
N GLY A 66 5.04 -5.83 -7.52
CA GLY A 66 3.65 -6.25 -7.46
C GLY A 66 3.19 -6.58 -6.04
N LEU A 67 1.89 -6.44 -5.78
CA LEU A 67 1.28 -6.80 -4.50
C LEU A 67 1.03 -8.32 -4.44
N MET A 68 1.43 -8.95 -3.34
CA MET A 68 1.20 -10.38 -3.12
C MET A 68 -0.03 -10.59 -2.22
N PRO A 69 -1.08 -11.29 -2.68
CA PRO A 69 -2.20 -11.62 -1.83
C PRO A 69 -1.76 -12.59 -0.73
N VAL A 70 -2.08 -12.26 0.52
CA VAL A 70 -1.82 -13.11 1.67
C VAL A 70 -3.00 -14.06 1.82
N LYS A 71 -2.83 -15.35 1.51
CA LYS A 71 -3.87 -16.35 1.79
C LYS A 71 -4.15 -16.37 3.30
N ARG A 72 -5.43 -16.28 3.68
CA ARG A 72 -5.86 -16.71 5.01
C ARG A 72 -5.61 -18.22 5.09
N ALA A 73 -4.80 -18.64 6.07
CA ALA A 73 -4.62 -20.03 6.44
C ALA A 73 -5.89 -20.58 7.10
#